data_AF-A0A316TTU2-F1
#
_entry.id   AF-A0A316TTU2-F1
#
_cell.length_a   1.000
_cell.length_b   1.000
_cell.length_c   1.000
_cell.angle_alpha   90.00
_cell.angle_beta   90.00
_cell.angle_gamma   90.00
#
_symmetry.space_group_name_H-M   'P 1'
#
loop_
_entity.id
_entity.type
_entity.pdbx_description
1 polymer ?
#
loop_
_entity_poly.entity_id
_entity_poly.type
_entity_poly.pdbx_seq_one_letter_code
_entity_poly.pdbx_strand_id
1 'polypeptide(L)'
;MNQSVADNSPLTEKELAHFEQRLLKMKEETEKEIQTLEERYEDYSGDADDLQSSQDHHQGDLATREVNKEQVMLSIERNREKLDQIIVALDRIGSGNYGICVETGQPIQKERLEAMPYAIRAVGVKEN
;
A
#
# COMPACT_ATOMS: atom_id res chain seq x y z
N MET A 1 33.22 15.65 -7.29
CA MET A 1 32.07 16.33 -7.92
C MET A 1 30.88 16.16 -6.97
N ASN A 2 30.62 17.13 -6.08
CA ASN A 2 29.45 17.09 -5.18
C ASN A 2 28.30 17.78 -5.88
N GLN A 3 27.39 17.01 -6.47
CA GLN A 3 26.10 17.55 -6.90
C GLN A 3 25.11 17.32 -5.76
N SER A 4 24.62 18.44 -5.24
CA SER A 4 23.56 18.57 -4.25
C SER A 4 22.33 17.75 -4.65
N VAL A 5 22.02 16.68 -3.91
CA VAL A 5 20.84 15.84 -4.14
C VAL A 5 19.65 16.24 -3.26
N ALA A 6 19.62 17.45 -2.70
CA ALA A 6 18.62 17.84 -1.70
C ALA A 6 18.04 19.25 -1.90
N ASP A 7 17.94 19.75 -3.14
CA ASP A 7 17.56 21.16 -3.37
C ASP A 7 16.03 21.43 -3.42
N ASN A 8 15.17 20.39 -3.45
CA ASN A 8 13.71 20.60 -3.61
C ASN A 8 12.83 20.08 -2.46
N SER A 9 13.34 19.24 -1.56
CA SER A 9 12.53 18.74 -0.43
C SER A 9 12.48 19.76 0.72
N PRO A 10 11.30 20.09 1.28
CA PRO A 10 11.16 21.02 2.42
C PRO A 10 11.57 20.42 3.78
N LEU A 11 12.25 19.26 3.77
CA LEU A 11 12.56 18.44 4.94
C LEU A 11 14.07 18.27 5.12
N THR A 12 14.52 18.18 6.37
CA THR A 12 15.94 17.94 6.68
C THR A 12 16.33 16.47 6.47
N GLU A 13 17.61 16.21 6.23
CA GLU A 13 18.15 14.84 6.04
C GLU A 13 17.82 13.91 7.23
N LYS A 14 17.80 14.46 8.45
CA LYS A 14 17.39 13.70 9.66
C LYS A 14 15.91 13.33 9.65
N GLU A 15 15.04 14.24 9.22
CA GLU A 15 13.60 13.96 9.09
C GLU A 15 13.35 12.92 7.99
N LEU A 16 14.06 13.05 6.85
CA LEU A 16 13.99 12.09 5.75
C LEU A 16 14.37 10.68 6.20
N ALA A 17 15.49 10.53 6.91
CA ALA A 17 15.90 9.23 7.46
C ALA A 17 14.87 8.64 8.43
N HIS A 18 14.24 9.49 9.26
CA HIS A 18 13.17 9.05 10.16
C HIS A 18 11.93 8.56 9.39
N PHE A 19 11.52 9.27 8.35
CA PHE A 19 10.40 8.85 7.49
C PHE A 19 10.73 7.60 6.68
N GLU A 20 11.95 7.48 6.16
CA GLU A 20 12.43 6.30 5.44
C GLU A 20 12.32 5.04 6.30
N GLN A 21 12.82 5.09 7.54
CA GLN A 21 12.72 3.96 8.47
C GLN A 21 11.27 3.59 8.79
N ARG A 22 10.39 4.58 8.96
CA ARG A 22 8.94 4.34 9.14
C ARG A 22 8.33 3.68 7.90
N LEU A 23 8.64 4.17 6.71
CA LEU A 23 8.14 3.63 5.45
C LEU A 23 8.62 2.21 5.19
N LEU A 24 9.89 1.90 5.48
CA LEU A 24 10.43 0.54 5.40
C LEU A 24 9.70 -0.42 6.32
N LYS A 25 9.42 -0.01 7.56
CA LYS A 25 8.63 -0.82 8.48
C LYS A 25 7.20 -1.06 7.96
N MET A 26 6.55 0.00 7.45
CA MET A 26 5.21 -0.10 6.86
C MET A 26 5.19 -0.96 5.60
N LYS A 27 6.26 -0.95 4.81
CA LYS A 27 6.46 -1.81 3.63
C LYS A 27 6.40 -3.27 4.06
N GLU A 28 7.22 -3.65 5.04
CA GLU A 28 7.29 -5.03 5.53
C GLU A 28 5.94 -5.48 6.15
N GLU A 29 5.30 -4.61 6.93
CA GLU A 29 3.97 -4.88 7.51
C GLU A 29 2.91 -5.10 6.41
N THR A 30 2.89 -4.25 5.38
CA THR A 30 1.95 -4.36 4.25
C THR A 30 2.24 -5.61 3.41
N GLU A 31 3.52 -5.97 3.18
CA GLU A 31 3.90 -7.20 2.48
C GLU A 31 3.41 -8.46 3.22
N LYS A 32 3.57 -8.49 4.56
CA LYS A 32 3.04 -9.58 5.39
C LYS A 32 1.52 -9.66 5.35
N GLU A 33 0.84 -8.51 5.34
CA GLU A 33 -0.61 -8.44 5.25
C GLU A 33 -1.12 -8.95 3.89
N ILE A 34 -0.46 -8.58 2.79
CA ILE A 34 -0.72 -9.14 1.45
C ILE A 34 -0.55 -10.65 1.46
N GLN A 35 0.56 -11.16 1.98
CA GLN A 35 0.83 -12.60 2.04
C GLN A 35 -0.26 -13.35 2.82
N THR A 36 -0.67 -12.81 3.98
CA THR A 36 -1.75 -13.40 4.79
C THR A 36 -3.09 -13.41 4.04
N LEU A 37 -3.37 -12.36 3.28
CA LEU A 37 -4.58 -12.28 2.45
C LEU A 37 -4.52 -13.24 1.26
N GLU A 38 -3.36 -13.42 0.64
CA GLU A 38 -3.13 -14.39 -0.43
C GLU A 38 -3.32 -15.83 0.07
N GLU A 39 -2.77 -16.17 1.24
CA GLU A 39 -3.00 -17.46 1.89
C GLU A 39 -4.50 -17.69 2.16
N ARG A 40 -5.22 -16.67 2.64
CA ARG A 40 -6.67 -16.75 2.84
C ARG A 40 -7.44 -16.89 1.53
N TYR A 41 -6.97 -16.26 0.45
CA TYR A 41 -7.56 -16.41 -0.89
C TYR A 41 -7.36 -17.83 -1.44
N GLU A 42 -6.18 -18.40 -1.21
CA GLU A 42 -5.87 -19.79 -1.55
C GLU A 42 -6.71 -20.76 -0.72
N ASP A 43 -6.94 -20.52 0.57
CA ASP A 43 -7.83 -21.32 1.42
C ASP A 43 -9.26 -21.40 0.84
N TYR A 44 -9.82 -20.25 0.43
CA TYR A 44 -11.12 -20.23 -0.27
C TYR A 44 -11.10 -20.90 -1.65
N SER A 45 -9.94 -21.00 -2.29
CA SER A 45 -9.79 -21.57 -3.64
C SER A 45 -9.43 -23.07 -3.65
N GLY A 46 -8.68 -23.53 -2.64
CA GLY A 46 -8.23 -24.92 -2.49
C GLY A 46 -9.34 -25.84 -2.00
N ASP A 47 -10.29 -25.32 -1.22
CA ASP A 47 -11.53 -26.04 -0.87
C ASP A 47 -12.34 -26.39 -2.14
N ALA A 48 -12.26 -25.60 -3.22
CA ALA A 48 -13.03 -25.83 -4.45
C ALA A 48 -12.68 -27.13 -5.19
N ASP A 49 -11.46 -27.66 -5.02
CA ASP A 49 -11.01 -28.89 -5.70
C ASP A 49 -11.47 -30.17 -4.97
N ASP A 50 -11.60 -30.13 -3.64
CA ASP A 50 -12.15 -31.25 -2.83
C ASP A 50 -13.70 -31.31 -2.89
N LEU A 51 -14.35 -30.18 -3.17
CA LEU A 51 -15.82 -30.04 -3.23
C LEU A 51 -16.49 -30.64 -4.46
N GLN A 52 -15.74 -31.12 -5.47
CA GLN A 52 -16.34 -31.92 -6.53
C GLN A 52 -16.77 -33.32 -6.04
N SER A 53 -16.33 -33.76 -4.85
CA SER A 53 -16.63 -35.10 -4.33
C SER A 53 -17.79 -35.17 -3.33
N SER A 54 -18.31 -34.05 -2.82
CA SER A 54 -19.31 -34.02 -1.75
C SER A 54 -20.58 -33.26 -2.17
N GLN A 55 -21.49 -34.03 -2.78
CA GLN A 55 -22.76 -33.65 -3.38
C GLN A 55 -23.85 -33.18 -2.37
N ASP A 56 -23.50 -32.40 -1.34
CA ASP A 56 -24.42 -32.04 -0.24
C ASP A 56 -24.24 -30.62 0.32
N HIS A 57 -23.84 -29.65 -0.51
CA HIS A 57 -23.73 -28.25 -0.07
C HIS A 57 -24.88 -27.40 -0.63
N HIS A 58 -25.68 -26.81 0.27
CA HIS A 58 -26.76 -25.87 -0.06
C HIS A 58 -26.22 -24.71 -0.91
N GLN A 59 -26.92 -24.32 -1.98
CA GLN A 59 -26.50 -23.26 -2.91
C GLN A 59 -26.15 -21.91 -2.23
N GLY A 60 -26.59 -21.67 -0.99
CA GLY A 60 -26.23 -20.49 -0.19
C GLY A 60 -24.77 -20.46 0.32
N ASP A 61 -24.13 -21.61 0.52
CA ASP A 61 -22.74 -21.67 1.03
C ASP A 61 -21.75 -21.30 -0.09
N LEU A 62 -22.02 -21.75 -1.32
CA LEU A 62 -21.24 -21.40 -2.52
C LEU A 62 -21.28 -19.89 -2.80
N ALA A 63 -22.46 -19.27 -2.74
CA ALA A 63 -22.61 -17.83 -2.95
C ALA A 63 -21.85 -17.00 -1.91
N THR A 64 -21.82 -17.44 -0.65
CA THR A 64 -21.10 -16.76 0.43
C THR A 64 -19.58 -16.86 0.26
N ARG A 65 -19.07 -18.01 -0.19
CA ARG A 65 -17.64 -18.23 -0.46
C ARG A 65 -17.13 -17.32 -1.58
N GLU A 66 -17.86 -17.22 -2.69
CA GLU A 66 -17.49 -16.35 -3.81
C GLU A 66 -17.43 -14.87 -3.40
N VAL A 67 -18.41 -14.39 -2.61
CA VAL A 67 -18.39 -13.02 -2.07
C VAL A 67 -17.18 -12.79 -1.16
N ASN A 68 -16.85 -13.74 -0.28
CA ASN A 68 -15.67 -13.62 0.59
C ASN A 68 -14.37 -13.60 -0.22
N LYS A 69 -14.27 -14.42 -1.27
CA LYS A 69 -13.12 -14.47 -2.17
C LYS A 69 -12.93 -13.13 -2.90
N GLU A 70 -14.00 -12.56 -3.43
CA GLU A 70 -13.97 -11.23 -4.06
C GLU A 70 -13.52 -10.14 -3.06
N GLN A 71 -14.04 -10.18 -1.83
CA GLN A 71 -13.64 -9.23 -0.78
C GLN A 71 -12.14 -9.33 -0.42
N VAL A 72 -11.60 -10.56 -0.35
CA VAL A 72 -10.17 -10.76 -0.10
C VAL A 72 -9.34 -10.26 -1.28
N MET A 73 -9.76 -10.56 -2.52
CA MET A 73 -9.08 -10.06 -3.73
C MET A 73 -9.00 -8.53 -3.76
N LEU A 74 -10.11 -7.85 -3.51
CA LEU A 74 -10.15 -6.38 -3.41
C LEU A 74 -9.24 -5.85 -2.30
N SER A 75 -9.12 -6.58 -1.18
CA SER A 75 -8.22 -6.21 -0.08
C SER A 75 -6.75 -6.38 -0.46
N ILE A 76 -6.41 -7.42 -1.23
CA ILE A 76 -5.07 -7.64 -1.78
C ILE A 76 -4.71 -6.50 -2.72
N GLU A 77 -5.59 -6.14 -3.66
CA GLU A 77 -5.38 -5.04 -4.61
C GLU A 77 -5.11 -3.72 -3.89
N ARG A 78 -5.95 -3.35 -2.91
CA ARG A 78 -5.75 -2.13 -2.12
C ARG A 78 -4.42 -2.12 -1.35
N ASN A 79 -4.04 -3.24 -0.77
CA ASN A 79 -2.76 -3.33 -0.06
C ASN A 79 -1.57 -3.27 -1.02
N ARG A 80 -1.68 -3.84 -2.23
CA ARG A 80 -0.66 -3.70 -3.28
C ARG A 80 -0.53 -2.26 -3.75
N GLU A 81 -1.64 -1.54 -3.94
CA GLU A 81 -1.60 -0.11 -4.27
C GLU A 81 -0.94 0.71 -3.16
N LYS A 82 -1.25 0.40 -1.89
CA LYS A 82 -0.60 1.02 -0.73
C LYS A 82 0.91 0.72 -0.70
N LEU A 83 1.30 -0.52 -1.00
CA LEU A 83 2.70 -0.93 -1.08
C LEU A 83 3.45 -0.15 -2.17
N ASP A 84 2.85 -0.01 -3.34
CA ASP A 84 3.39 0.79 -4.44
C ASP A 84 3.61 2.26 -4.02
N GLN A 85 2.62 2.86 -3.34
CA GLN A 85 2.75 4.21 -2.80
C GLN A 85 3.90 4.34 -1.80
N ILE A 86 4.11 3.34 -0.94
CA ILE A 86 5.23 3.30 0.01
C ILE A 86 6.58 3.23 -0.74
N ILE A 87 6.68 2.40 -1.77
CA ILE A 87 7.88 2.26 -2.59
C ILE A 87 8.20 3.56 -3.32
N VAL A 88 7.18 4.19 -3.93
CA VAL A 88 7.31 5.50 -4.60
C VAL A 88 7.73 6.58 -3.60
N ALA A 89 7.23 6.56 -2.37
CA ALA A 89 7.64 7.49 -1.33
C ALA A 89 9.12 7.30 -0.93
N LEU A 90 9.60 6.05 -0.80
CA LEU A 90 11.01 5.73 -0.54
C LEU A 90 11.93 6.20 -1.67
N ASP A 91 11.54 5.95 -2.93
CA ASP A 91 12.32 6.39 -4.11
C ASP A 91 12.46 7.94 -4.16
N ARG A 92 11.40 8.66 -3.78
CA ARG A 92 11.42 10.12 -3.67
C ARG A 92 12.31 10.63 -2.57
N ILE A 93 12.43 9.91 -1.46
CA ILE A 93 13.37 10.26 -0.39
C ILE A 93 14.79 10.20 -0.96
N GLY A 94 15.14 9.12 -1.67
CA GLY A 94 16.44 8.96 -2.32
C GLY A 94 16.71 10.01 -3.40
N SER A 95 15.68 10.42 -4.14
CA SER A 95 15.76 11.44 -5.19
C SER A 95 15.68 12.89 -4.68
N GLY A 96 15.46 13.10 -3.37
CA GLY A 96 15.32 14.45 -2.80
C GLY A 96 14.04 15.18 -3.21
N ASN A 97 13.00 14.45 -3.61
CA ASN A 97 11.71 14.99 -4.07
C ASN A 97 10.53 14.60 -3.14
N TYR A 98 10.85 14.20 -1.91
CA TYR A 98 9.90 13.78 -0.90
C TYR A 98 9.19 14.98 -0.27
N GLY A 99 7.88 14.83 -0.02
CA GLY A 99 7.04 15.93 0.41
C GLY A 99 6.68 16.93 -0.70
N ILE A 100 6.76 16.52 -1.97
CA ILE A 100 6.23 17.29 -3.12
C ILE A 100 5.07 16.52 -3.76
N CYS A 101 3.95 17.21 -3.97
CA CYS A 101 2.77 16.66 -4.60
C CYS A 101 3.02 16.29 -6.06
N VAL A 102 2.63 15.07 -6.46
CA VAL A 102 2.75 14.62 -7.87
C VAL A 102 1.90 15.37 -8.86
N GLU A 103 0.72 15.82 -8.44
CA GLU A 103 -0.22 16.49 -9.34
C GLU A 103 0.03 17.98 -9.42
N THR A 104 0.23 18.63 -8.27
CA THR A 104 0.33 20.08 -8.22
C THR A 104 1.77 20.59 -8.19
N GLY A 105 2.76 19.72 -7.92
CA GLY A 105 4.15 20.12 -7.71
C GLY A 105 4.37 20.95 -6.43
N GLN A 106 3.36 21.08 -5.57
CA GLN A 106 3.43 21.90 -4.36
C GLN A 106 3.96 21.09 -3.16
N PRO A 107 4.62 21.75 -2.18
CA PRO A 107 5.05 21.09 -0.96
C PRO A 107 3.85 20.57 -0.16
N ILE A 108 3.94 19.32 0.29
CA ILE A 108 2.97 18.65 1.14
C ILE A 108 3.22 19.09 2.59
N GLN A 109 2.16 19.42 3.32
CA GLN A 109 2.26 19.81 4.73
C GLN A 109 2.85 18.67 5.57
N LYS A 110 3.79 19.02 6.48
CA LYS A 110 4.45 18.04 7.35
C LYS A 110 3.46 17.24 8.20
N GLU A 111 2.42 17.87 8.74
CA GLU A 111 1.35 17.18 9.50
C GLU A 111 0.71 16.03 8.70
N ARG A 112 0.54 16.19 7.37
CA ARG A 112 0.03 15.10 6.52
C ARG A 112 1.03 13.96 6.39
N LEU A 113 2.31 14.28 6.23
CA LEU A 113 3.37 13.27 6.15
C LEU A 113 3.56 12.55 7.50
N GLU A 114 3.31 13.22 8.61
CA GLU A 114 3.32 12.59 9.95
C GLU A 114 2.18 11.57 10.11
N ALA A 115 0.98 11.91 9.64
CA ALA A 115 -0.20 11.05 9.65
C ALA A 115 -0.12 9.92 8.60
N MET A 116 0.30 10.24 7.38
CA MET A 116 0.43 9.32 6.25
C MET A 116 1.76 9.56 5.51
N PRO A 117 2.84 8.87 5.91
CA PRO A 117 4.18 9.10 5.34
C PRO A 117 4.30 8.64 3.88
N TYR A 118 3.41 7.78 3.40
CA TYR A 118 3.38 7.32 2.01
C TYR A 118 2.53 8.23 1.10
N ALA A 119 1.94 9.31 1.63
CA ALA A 119 1.09 10.20 0.86
C ALA A 119 1.91 11.05 -0.13
N ILE A 120 1.75 10.77 -1.43
CA ILE A 120 2.40 11.52 -2.53
C ILE A 120 1.57 12.70 -3.05
N ARG A 121 0.37 12.93 -2.50
CA ARG A 121 -0.59 13.97 -2.92
C ARG A 121 -0.93 14.93 -1.78
N ALA A 122 -1.16 16.20 -2.09
CA ALA A 122 -1.52 17.24 -1.10
C ALA A 122 -2.98 17.17 -0.65
N VAL A 123 -3.30 17.72 0.55
CA VAL A 123 -4.69 17.83 1.05
C VAL A 123 -5.45 18.75 0.11
N GLY A 124 -6.52 18.25 -0.51
CA GLY A 124 -7.29 18.97 -1.53
C GLY A 124 -7.28 18.33 -2.92
N VAL A 125 -6.39 17.37 -3.17
CA VAL A 125 -6.53 16.48 -4.33
C VAL A 125 -7.64 15.47 -4.04
N LYS A 126 -8.69 15.47 -4.86
CA LYS A 126 -9.77 14.49 -4.75
C LYS A 126 -9.25 13.13 -5.23
N GLU A 127 -9.24 12.14 -4.36
CA GLU A 127 -9.23 10.73 -4.76
C GLU A 127 -10.55 10.49 -5.51
N ASN A 128 -10.46 10.15 -6.80
CA ASN A 128 -11.61 9.91 -7.67
C ASN A 128 -11.69 8.43 -8.04
#